data_AF-A0A838DJU3-F1
#
_entry.id   AF-A0A838DJU3-F1
#
_cell.length_a   1.000
_cell.length_b   1.000
_cell.length_c   1.000
_cell.angle_alpha   90.00
_cell.angle_beta   90.00
_cell.angle_gamma   90.00
#
_symmetry.space_group_name_H-M   'P 1'
#
loop_
_entity.id
_entity.type
_entity.pdbx_description
1 polymer ?
#
loop_
_entity_poly.entity_id
_entity_poly.type
_entity_poly.pdbx_seq_one_letter_code
_entity_poly.pdbx_strand_id
1 'polypeptide(L)'
;MSGQYKVAWLCEALLVSRSGYYDWKERHHRPGPRQLENTHLRARIHEEFDRSRRTYGSPRLAHALGCPGRRNRIARLMRAECLFARQRSKYR
;
A
#
# COMPACT_ATOMS: atom_id res chain seq x y z
N MET A 1 11.21 18.07 20.99
CA MET A 1 11.93 19.16 20.28
C MET A 1 11.48 19.17 18.83
N SER A 2 10.50 19.98 18.46
CA SER A 2 10.09 20.16 17.06
C SER A 2 9.69 21.62 16.89
N GLY A 3 10.49 22.38 16.12
CA GLY A 3 10.29 23.82 15.93
C GLY A 3 11.56 24.66 15.78
N GLN A 4 12.73 24.07 15.48
CA GLN A 4 13.98 24.87 15.40
C GLN A 4 14.11 25.69 14.11
N TYR A 5 13.37 25.38 13.03
CA TYR A 5 13.50 26.10 11.75
C TYR A 5 12.15 26.34 11.08
N LYS A 6 11.99 27.50 10.43
CA LYS A 6 10.79 27.87 9.67
C LYS A 6 10.68 26.96 8.43
N VAL A 7 9.49 26.44 8.17
CA VAL A 7 9.19 25.62 6.97
C VAL A 7 9.64 26.29 5.67
N ALA A 8 9.55 27.62 5.59
CA ALA A 8 10.02 28.39 4.44
C ALA A 8 11.52 28.17 4.16
N TRP A 9 12.37 28.20 5.19
CA TRP A 9 13.82 27.99 5.05
C TRP A 9 14.13 26.55 4.63
N LEU A 10 13.40 25.58 5.16
CA LEU A 10 13.56 24.18 4.76
C LEU A 10 13.14 23.96 3.30
N CYS A 11 12.04 24.60 2.86
CA CYS A 11 11.59 24.51 1.48
C CYS A 11 12.63 25.10 0.51
N GLU A 12 13.22 26.24 0.86
CA GLU A 12 14.27 26.89 0.08
C GLU A 12 15.54 26.03 0.01
N ALA A 13 16.01 25.51 1.16
CA ALA A 13 17.19 24.64 1.22
C ALA A 13 17.02 23.33 0.43
N LEU A 14 15.79 22.81 0.36
CA LEU A 14 15.44 21.58 -0.38
C LEU A 14 14.97 21.85 -1.82
N LEU A 15 14.99 23.10 -2.28
CA LEU A 15 14.55 23.51 -3.62
C LEU A 15 13.11 23.07 -3.95
N VAL A 16 12.23 23.06 -2.96
CA VAL A 16 10.80 22.76 -3.12
C VAL A 16 9.95 23.99 -2.89
N SER A 17 8.83 24.11 -3.60
CA SER A 17 7.89 25.20 -3.36
C SER A 17 7.16 25.02 -2.03
N ARG A 18 6.89 26.13 -1.33
CA ARG A 18 6.10 26.12 -0.08
C ARG A 18 4.71 25.53 -0.29
N SER A 19 4.05 25.87 -1.41
CA SER A 19 2.74 25.30 -1.78
C SER A 19 2.86 23.79 -2.00
N GLY A 20 3.87 23.32 -2.73
CA GLY A 20 4.11 21.90 -2.95
C GLY A 20 4.34 21.11 -1.65
N TYR A 21 5.05 21.70 -0.68
CA TYR A 21 5.20 21.12 0.66
C TYR A 21 3.86 20.98 1.38
N TYR A 22 3.05 22.04 1.43
CA TYR A 22 1.76 21.99 2.11
C TYR A 22 0.77 21.05 1.40
N ASP A 23 0.72 21.04 0.07
CA ASP A 23 -0.11 20.12 -0.72
C ASP A 23 0.32 18.66 -0.51
N TRP A 24 1.62 18.40 -0.42
CA TRP A 24 2.14 17.08 -0.09
C TRP A 24 1.75 16.68 1.34
N LYS A 25 1.92 17.59 2.31
CA LYS A 25 1.55 17.37 3.70
C LYS A 25 0.05 17.10 3.87
N GLU A 26 -0.79 17.87 3.19
CA GLU A 26 -2.24 17.66 3.20
C GLU A 26 -2.62 16.31 2.62
N ARG A 27 -2.04 15.92 1.47
CA ARG A 27 -2.25 14.58 0.88
C ARG A 27 -1.81 13.43 1.80
N HIS A 28 -0.82 13.65 2.67
CA HIS A 28 -0.41 12.67 3.67
C HIS A 28 -1.40 12.58 4.83
N HIS A 29 -2.00 13.71 5.25
CA HIS A 29 -3.00 13.73 6.31
C HIS A 29 -4.38 13.25 5.85
N ARG A 30 -4.77 13.56 4.61
CA ARG A 30 -6.07 13.21 4.02
C ARG A 30 -5.86 12.28 2.82
N PRO A 31 -5.84 10.96 3.03
CA PRO A 31 -5.71 10.01 1.94
C PRO A 31 -6.88 10.16 0.96
N GLY A 32 -6.57 10.28 -0.33
CA GLY A 32 -7.60 10.37 -1.38
C GLY A 32 -8.41 9.07 -1.53
N PRO A 33 -9.50 9.09 -2.31
CA PRO A 33 -10.42 7.95 -2.46
C PRO A 33 -9.72 6.64 -2.86
N ARG A 34 -8.78 6.72 -3.81
CA ARG A 34 -8.00 5.57 -4.28
C ARG A 34 -7.09 4.98 -3.20
N GLN A 35 -6.59 5.81 -2.29
CA GLN A 35 -5.74 5.38 -1.19
C GLN A 35 -6.57 4.71 -0.10
N LEU A 36 -7.74 5.26 0.23
CA LEU A 36 -8.71 4.61 1.11
C LEU A 36 -9.14 3.24 0.57
N GLU A 37 -9.48 3.15 -0.73
CA GLU A 37 -9.79 1.86 -1.36
C GLU A 37 -8.62 0.87 -1.26
N ASN A 38 -7.38 1.33 -1.44
CA ASN A 38 -6.22 0.46 -1.29
C ASN A 38 -6.08 -0.02 0.15
N THR A 39 -6.31 0.81 1.16
CA THR A 39 -6.31 0.42 2.57
C THR A 39 -7.35 -0.68 2.84
N HIS A 40 -8.59 -0.51 2.36
CA HIS A 40 -9.62 -1.55 2.49
C HIS A 40 -9.26 -2.84 1.75
N LEU A 41 -8.72 -2.72 0.53
CA LEU A 41 -8.32 -3.88 -0.25
C LEU A 41 -7.15 -4.63 0.39
N ARG A 42 -6.19 -3.92 0.99
CA ARG A 42 -5.07 -4.51 1.74
C ARG A 42 -5.56 -5.34 2.92
N ALA A 43 -6.47 -4.80 3.72
CA ALA A 43 -7.06 -5.53 4.84
C ALA A 43 -7.70 -6.86 4.39
N ARG A 44 -8.49 -6.82 3.31
CA ARG A 44 -9.10 -8.02 2.73
C ARG A 44 -8.08 -9.01 2.15
N ILE A 45 -7.01 -8.50 1.52
CA ILE A 45 -5.90 -9.34 1.02
C ILE A 45 -5.26 -10.08 2.19
N HIS A 46 -4.94 -9.40 3.29
CA HIS A 46 -4.34 -10.01 4.47
C HIS A 46 -5.23 -11.10 5.07
N GLU A 47 -6.52 -10.80 5.28
CA GLU A 47 -7.48 -11.76 5.83
C GLU A 47 -7.55 -13.03 4.98
N GLU A 48 -7.75 -12.90 3.67
CA GLU A 48 -7.87 -14.06 2.78
C GLU A 48 -6.53 -14.78 2.59
N PHE A 49 -5.41 -14.04 2.60
CA PHE A 49 -4.08 -14.62 2.53
C PHE A 49 -3.78 -15.50 3.74
N ASP A 50 -4.06 -15.02 4.95
CA ASP A 50 -3.88 -15.81 6.17
C ASP A 50 -4.89 -16.96 6.25
N ARG A 51 -6.15 -16.76 5.84
CA ARG A 51 -7.17 -17.83 5.71
C ARG A 51 -6.70 -18.95 4.78
N SER A 52 -6.02 -18.61 3.67
CA SER A 52 -5.43 -19.57 2.74
C SER A 52 -4.15 -20.25 3.27
N ARG A 53 -3.77 -20.02 4.54
CA ARG A 53 -2.48 -20.39 5.13
C ARG A 53 -1.29 -19.88 4.31
N ARG A 54 -1.45 -18.67 3.76
CA ARG A 54 -0.46 -17.96 2.94
C ARG A 54 -0.10 -18.69 1.66
N THR A 55 -0.96 -19.57 1.14
CA THR A 55 -0.67 -20.34 -0.09
C THR A 55 -1.20 -19.66 -1.36
N TYR A 56 -2.12 -18.70 -1.22
CA TYR A 56 -2.70 -18.03 -2.37
C TYR A 56 -1.83 -16.87 -2.86
N GLY A 57 -1.45 -16.94 -4.13
CA GLY A 57 -0.89 -15.81 -4.86
C GLY A 57 -1.97 -14.88 -5.41
N SER A 58 -1.55 -13.81 -6.09
CA SER A 58 -2.46 -12.78 -6.62
C SER A 58 -3.61 -13.30 -7.51
N PRO A 59 -3.46 -14.35 -8.34
CA PRO A 59 -4.58 -14.84 -9.15
C PRO A 59 -5.67 -15.51 -8.31
N ARG A 60 -5.27 -16.33 -7.33
CA ARG A 60 -6.20 -17.04 -6.43
C ARG A 60 -6.88 -16.08 -5.47
N LEU A 61 -6.14 -15.10 -4.94
CA LEU A 61 -6.71 -14.01 -4.14
C LEU A 61 -7.70 -13.17 -4.95
N ALA A 62 -7.44 -12.87 -6.22
CA ALA A 62 -8.38 -12.12 -7.06
C ALA A 62 -9.72 -12.86 -7.21
N HIS A 63 -9.68 -14.18 -7.35
CA HIS A 63 -10.89 -14.99 -7.40
C HIS A 63 -11.60 -15.06 -6.04
N ALA A 64 -10.88 -15.33 -4.96
CA ALA A 64 -11.42 -15.40 -3.61
C ALA A 64 -12.05 -14.08 -3.13
N LEU A 65 -11.48 -12.93 -3.55
CA LEU A 65 -12.01 -11.61 -3.25
C LEU A 65 -13.16 -11.17 -4.18
N GLY A 66 -13.57 -12.00 -5.14
CA GLY A 66 -14.64 -11.70 -6.09
C GLY A 66 -14.29 -10.62 -7.14
N CYS A 67 -13.00 -10.40 -7.39
CA CYS A 67 -12.53 -9.38 -8.34
C CYS A 67 -11.42 -9.89 -9.27
N PRO A 68 -11.71 -10.91 -10.12
CA PRO A 68 -10.70 -11.55 -10.98
C PRO A 68 -9.97 -10.55 -11.91
N GLY A 69 -10.66 -9.51 -12.39
CA GLY A 69 -10.05 -8.44 -13.21
C GLY A 69 -9.03 -7.55 -12.48
N ARG A 70 -8.90 -7.66 -11.15
CA ARG A 70 -8.00 -6.84 -10.33
C ARG A 70 -6.71 -7.55 -9.92
N ARG A 71 -6.36 -8.70 -10.53
CA ARG A 71 -5.15 -9.48 -10.18
C ARG A 71 -3.87 -8.64 -10.14
N ASN A 72 -3.70 -7.71 -11.10
CA ASN A 72 -2.49 -6.87 -11.18
C ASN A 72 -2.44 -5.85 -10.03
N ARG A 73 -3.60 -5.30 -9.65
CA ARG A 73 -3.73 -4.40 -8.49
C ARG A 73 -3.37 -5.15 -7.20
N ILE A 74 -3.90 -6.37 -7.03
CA ILE A 74 -3.59 -7.23 -5.88
C ILE A 74 -2.10 -7.58 -5.85
N ALA A 75 -1.51 -8.01 -6.97
CA ALA A 75 -0.09 -8.35 -7.07
C ALA A 75 0.83 -7.17 -6.70
N ARG A 76 0.45 -5.94 -7.07
CA ARG A 76 1.18 -4.73 -6.68
C ARG A 76 1.08 -4.45 -5.18
N LEU A 77 -0.10 -4.63 -4.58
CA LEU A 77 -0.30 -4.43 -3.14
C LEU A 77 0.43 -5.48 -2.32
N MET A 78 0.35 -6.76 -2.71
CA MET A 78 1.10 -7.84 -2.09
C MET A 78 2.61 -7.56 -2.08
N ARG A 79 3.18 -7.11 -3.22
CA ARG A 79 4.59 -6.73 -3.30
C ARG A 79 4.96 -5.57 -2.39
N ALA A 80 4.09 -4.56 -2.28
CA ALA A 80 4.31 -3.42 -1.39
C ALA A 80 4.29 -3.80 0.10
N GLU A 81 3.67 -4.93 0.44
CA GLU A 81 3.56 -5.45 1.81
C GLU A 81 4.42 -6.70 2.04
N CYS A 82 5.30 -7.03 1.09
CA CYS A 82 6.17 -8.21 1.13
C CYS A 82 5.41 -9.53 1.35
N LEU A 83 4.18 -9.64 0.83
CA LEU A 83 3.37 -10.85 0.89
C LEU A 83 3.69 -11.77 -0.29
N PHE A 84 4.23 -12.95 0.01
CA PHE A 84 4.58 -13.97 -0.99
C PHE A 84 3.92 -15.29 -0.64
N ALA A 85 3.25 -15.88 -1.63
CA ALA A 85 2.61 -17.18 -1.45
C ALA A 85 3.64 -18.25 -1.10
N ARG A 86 3.41 -18.97 0.00
CA ARG A 86 4.19 -20.13 0.41
C ARG A 86 4.02 -21.22 -0.64
N GLN A 87 5.13 -21.58 -1.26
CA GLN A 87 5.18 -22.72 -2.14
C GLN A 87 5.03 -23.99 -1.29
N ARG A 88 4.15 -24.90 -1.70
CA ARG A 88 4.04 -26.22 -1.06
C ARG A 88 5.36 -26.96 -1.33
N SER A 89 6.04 -27.43 -0.29
CA SER A 89 7.23 -28.28 -0.47
C SER A 89 6.85 -29.46 -1.35
N LYS A 90 7.59 -29.69 -2.43
CA LYS A 90 7.49 -30.92 -3.18
C LYS A 90 8.25 -31.97 -2.37
N TYR A 91 7.51 -32.90 -1.77
CA TYR A 91 7.97 -34.10 -1.05
C TYR A 91 8.43 -33.94 0.41
N ARG A 92 8.21 -35.02 1.17
CA ARG A 92 8.93 -35.46 2.37
C ARG A 92 9.48 -36.85 2.04
#